data_AF-V5XJS5-F1
#
_entry.id   AF-V5XJS5-F1
#
_cell.length_a   1.000
_cell.length_b   1.000
_cell.length_c   1.000
_cell.angle_alpha   90.00
_cell.angle_beta   90.00
_cell.angle_gamma   90.00
#
_symmetry.space_group_name_H-M   'P 1'
#
loop_
_entity.id
_entity.type
_entity.pdbx_description
1 polymer ?
#
loop_
_entity_poly.entity_id
_entity_poly.type
_entity_poly.pdbx_seq_one_letter_code
_entity_poly.pdbx_strand_id
1 'polypeptide(L)' 'MTTPAPSTLTTREVAETVGTGPKTLSVFLRASKDYEVVGSGSRYAFTAKDITPMKKRFAKWLAEREAAKTATVSEAQIV' A
#
# COMPACT_ATOMS: atom_id res chain seq x y z
N MET A 1 7.67 29.90 -14.62
CA MET A 1 6.49 29.01 -14.45
C MET A 1 6.66 28.28 -13.12
N THR A 2 5.92 28.65 -12.07
CA THR A 2 5.92 27.88 -10.81
C THR A 2 4.89 26.77 -10.99
N THR A 3 5.34 25.52 -11.08
CA THR A 3 4.45 24.35 -11.09
C THR A 3 3.80 24.27 -9.71
N PRO A 4 2.47 24.29 -9.57
CA PRO A 4 1.85 24.06 -8.28
C PRO A 4 2.29 22.68 -7.81
N ALA A 5 2.91 22.61 -6.63
CA ALA A 5 3.23 21.34 -5.99
C ALA A 5 1.95 20.51 -5.97
N PRO A 6 1.95 19.29 -6.55
CA PRO A 6 0.75 18.48 -6.53
C PRO A 6 0.39 18.25 -5.07
N SER A 7 -0.82 18.65 -4.68
CA SER A 7 -1.39 18.42 -3.34
C SER A 7 -1.55 16.92 -3.02
N THR A 8 -1.18 16.08 -3.99
CA THR A 8 -1.25 14.64 -4.01
C THR A 8 0.16 14.05 -3.98
N LEU A 9 0.40 13.18 -3.01
CA LEU A 9 1.62 12.40 -2.90
C LEU A 9 1.58 11.20 -3.85
N THR A 10 2.74 10.85 -4.38
CA THR A 10 2.94 9.66 -5.19
C THR A 10 3.08 8.40 -4.31
N THR A 11 2.84 7.22 -4.87
CA THR A 11 3.03 5.93 -4.18
C THR A 11 4.43 5.79 -3.56
N ARG A 12 5.46 6.39 -4.16
CA ARG A 12 6.83 6.34 -3.64
C ARG A 12 6.97 7.17 -2.36
N GLU A 13 6.57 8.43 -2.39
CA GLU A 13 6.61 9.34 -1.23
C GLU A 13 5.77 8.79 -0.08
N VAL A 14 4.63 8.21 -0.42
CA VAL A 14 3.76 7.56 0.54
C VAL A 14 4.41 6.32 1.15
N ALA A 15 5.11 5.50 0.36
CA ALA A 15 5.83 4.34 0.89
C ALA A 15 6.94 4.77 1.88
N GLU A 16 7.68 5.82 1.55
CA GLU A 16 8.69 6.42 2.43
C GLU A 16 8.06 6.93 3.73
N THR A 17 6.91 7.61 3.64
CA THR A 17 6.19 8.13 4.81
C THR A 17 5.58 7.04 5.70
N VAL A 18 5.17 5.91 5.11
CA VAL A 18 4.69 4.72 5.81
C VAL A 18 5.85 3.91 6.40
N GLY A 19 7.08 4.10 5.92
CA GLY A 19 8.23 3.30 6.32
C GLY A 19 8.25 1.91 5.67
N THR A 20 7.79 1.81 4.42
CA THR A 20 7.77 0.55 3.67
C THR A 20 8.34 0.71 2.27
N GLY A 21 8.53 -0.42 1.57
CA GLY A 21 8.98 -0.42 0.19
C GLY A 21 7.85 -0.10 -0.79
N PRO A 22 8.12 0.60 -1.91
CA PRO A 22 7.10 0.94 -2.91
C PRO A 22 6.46 -0.29 -3.56
N LYS A 23 7.20 -1.40 -3.70
CA LYS A 23 6.65 -2.69 -4.16
C LYS A 23 5.65 -3.26 -3.16
N THR A 24 5.98 -3.29 -1.88
CA THR A 24 5.11 -3.80 -0.81
C THR A 24 3.83 -2.97 -0.71
N LEU A 25 3.96 -1.63 -0.75
CA LEU A 25 2.81 -0.74 -0.77
C LEU A 25 1.93 -0.99 -2.01
N SER A 26 2.52 -1.20 -3.19
CA SER A 26 1.74 -1.51 -4.40
C SER A 26 0.95 -2.81 -4.31
N VAL A 27 1.44 -3.81 -3.58
CA VAL A 27 0.68 -5.06 -3.33
C VAL A 27 -0.45 -4.81 -2.35
N PHE A 28 -0.20 -4.06 -1.28
CA PHE A 28 -1.25 -3.64 -0.34
C PHE A 28 -2.37 -2.87 -1.04
N LEU A 29 -2.02 -1.91 -1.90
CA LEU A 29 -2.99 -1.11 -2.64
C LEU A 29 -3.84 -1.97 -3.57
N ARG A 30 -3.24 -2.93 -4.29
CA ARG A 30 -3.98 -3.88 -5.15
C ARG A 30 -4.87 -4.85 -4.36
N ALA A 31 -4.47 -5.20 -3.15
CA ALA A 31 -5.26 -6.06 -2.26
C ALA A 31 -6.41 -5.31 -1.57
N SER A 32 -6.33 -3.98 -1.51
CA SER A 32 -7.32 -3.12 -0.87
C SER A 32 -8.38 -2.68 -1.86
N LYS A 33 -9.65 -2.70 -1.44
CA LYS A 33 -10.76 -2.12 -2.22
C LYS A 33 -10.96 -0.63 -1.94
N ASP A 34 -10.29 -0.11 -0.90
CA ASP A 34 -10.42 1.26 -0.42
C ASP A 34 -9.62 2.29 -1.23
N TYR A 35 -8.73 1.86 -2.13
CA TYR A 35 -7.87 2.74 -2.90
C TYR A 35 -8.14 2.57 -4.39
N GLU A 36 -8.69 3.61 -5.00
CA GLU A 36 -8.96 3.63 -6.43
C GLU A 36 -7.75 4.14 -7.22
N VAL A 37 -7.52 3.53 -8.37
CA VAL A 37 -6.56 4.02 -9.34
C VAL A 37 -7.14 5.26 -10.00
N VAL A 38 -6.42 6.37 -9.94
CA VAL A 38 -6.82 7.60 -10.63
C VAL A 38 -6.20 7.67 -12.03
N GLY A 39 -7.07 7.81 -13.02
CA GLY A 39 -6.72 8.03 -14.42
C GLY A 39 -6.07 6.83 -15.12
N SER A 40 -5.56 7.08 -16.32
CA SER A 40 -4.92 6.06 -17.14
C SER A 40 -3.54 5.70 -16.58
N GLY A 41 -3.33 4.42 -16.24
CA GLY A 41 -1.99 3.87 -15.95
C GLY A 41 -1.70 3.48 -14.50
N SER A 42 -2.68 3.03 -13.71
CA SER A 42 -2.43 2.47 -12.36
C SER A 42 -1.80 3.46 -11.36
N ARG A 43 -2.03 4.76 -11.53
CA ARG A 43 -1.51 5.79 -10.62
C ARG A 43 -2.45 5.96 -9.43
N TYR A 44 -1.90 6.03 -8.24
CA TYR A 44 -2.64 6.37 -7.04
C TYR A 44 -2.32 7.81 -6.67
N ALA A 45 -3.34 8.58 -6.31
CA ALA A 45 -3.18 9.91 -5.71
C ALA A 45 -3.56 9.81 -4.24
N PHE A 46 -2.64 10.19 -3.37
CA PHE A 46 -2.87 10.22 -1.93
C PHE A 46 -2.80 11.64 -1.43
N THR A 47 -3.64 12.02 -0.48
CA THR A 47 -3.46 13.27 0.26
C THR A 47 -2.74 13.00 1.58
N ALA A 48 -2.18 14.04 2.20
CA ALA A 48 -1.57 13.93 3.52
C ALA A 48 -2.55 13.36 4.59
N LYS A 49 -3.85 13.58 4.41
CA LYS A 49 -4.91 13.08 5.31
C LYS A 49 -5.08 11.57 5.22
N ASP A 50 -4.76 10.97 4.07
CA ASP A 50 -4.93 9.53 3.83
C ASP A 50 -3.81 8.70 4.46
N ILE A 51 -2.68 9.31 4.79
CA ILE A 51 -1.50 8.61 5.31
C ILE A 51 -1.80 7.94 6.65
N THR A 52 -2.38 8.67 7.61
CA THR A 52 -2.68 8.14 8.95
C THR A 52 -3.61 6.93 8.92
N PRO A 53 -4.78 6.96 8.25
CA PRO A 53 -5.64 5.77 8.16
C PRO A 53 -4.98 4.66 7.33
N MET A 54 -4.21 5.00 6.30
CA MET A 54 -3.48 4.00 5.52
C MET A 54 -2.40 3.28 6.33
N LYS A 55 -1.66 3.95 7.21
CA LYS A 55 -0.70 3.29 8.13
C LYS A 55 -1.38 2.21 8.97
N LYS A 56 -2.57 2.50 9.52
CA LYS A 56 -3.34 1.53 10.31
C LYS A 56 -3.79 0.33 9.48
N ARG A 57 -4.36 0.58 8.29
CA ARG A 57 -4.78 -0.48 7.37
C ARG A 57 -3.60 -1.33 6.89
N PHE A 58 -2.47 -0.69 6.59
CA PHE A 58 -1.25 -1.36 6.17
C PHE A 58 -0.68 -2.27 7.26
N ALA A 59 -0.61 -1.80 8.51
CA ALA A 59 -0.17 -2.61 9.64
C ALA A 59 -1.07 -3.84 9.86
N LYS A 60 -2.39 -3.65 9.77
CA LYS A 60 -3.36 -4.76 9.85
C LYS A 60 -3.15 -5.77 8.72
N TRP A 61 -3.04 -5.29 7.48
CA TRP A 61 -2.81 -6.14 6.31
C TRP A 61 -1.50 -6.93 6.41
N LEU A 62 -0.43 -6.33 6.94
CA LEU A 62 0.82 -7.05 7.19
C LEU A 62 0.64 -8.18 8.21
N ALA A 63 -0.05 -7.91 9.33
CA ALA A 63 -0.32 -8.93 10.34
C ALA A 63 -1.15 -10.09 9.79
N GLU A 64 -2.19 -9.80 9.01
CA GLU A 64 -3.01 -10.81 8.32
C GLU A 64 -2.17 -11.64 7.33
N ARG A 65 -1.22 -11.01 6.63
CA ARG A 65 -0.32 -11.71 5.71
C ARG A 65 0.70 -12.59 6.41
N GLU A 66 1.28 -12.14 7.51
CA GLU A 66 2.21 -12.94 8.31
C GLU A 66 1.47 -14.16 8.90
N ALA A 67 0.23 -13.98 9.36
CA ALA A 67 -0.63 -15.07 9.81
C ALA A 67 -0.99 -16.05 8.67
N ALA A 68 -1.30 -15.53 7.47
CA ALA A 68 -1.58 -16.38 6.31
C ALA A 68 -0.35 -17.17 5.84
N LYS A 69 0.85 -16.57 5.87
CA LYS A 69 2.10 -17.27 5.52
C LYS A 69 2.36 -18.43 6.47
N THR A 70 2.21 -18.21 7.78
CA THR A 70 2.39 -19.26 8.79
C THR A 70 1.37 -20.40 8.62
N ALA A 71 0.16 -20.10 8.17
CA ALA A 71 -0.82 -21.13 7.79
C ALA A 71 -0.43 -21.91 6.51
N THR A 72 0.10 -21.24 5.48
CA THR A 72 0.48 -21.91 4.21
C THR A 72 1.78 -22.73 4.29
N VAL A 73 2.71 -22.39 5.19
CA VAL A 73 3.92 -23.21 5.41
C VAL A 73 3.56 -24.58 6.03
N SER A 74 2.42 -24.67 6.71
CA SER A 74 1.85 -25.94 7.20
C SER A 74 1.28 -26.83 6.08
N GLU A 75 1.03 -26.30 4.88
CA GLU A 75 0.36 -27.03 3.79
C GLU A 75 1.30 -27.34 2.61
N ALA A 76 2.46 -26.69 2.54
CA ALA A 76 3.43 -26.86 1.45
C ALA A 76 4.52 -27.92 1.71
N GLN A 77 4.42 -28.73 2.77
CA GLN A 77 5.37 -29.83 3.09
C GLN A 77 4.72 -31.22 3.04
N ILE A 78 3.76 -31.43 2.14
CA ILE A 78 3.27 -32.77 1.76
C ILE A 78 3.03 -32.80 0.25
N VAL A 79 4.10 -32.74 -0.55
CA VAL A 79 4.15 -33.33 -1.91
C VAL A 79 5.55 -33.88 -2.13
#